data_AF-A0AAD9PQN1-F1
#
_entry.id   AF-A0AAD9PQN1-F1
#
_cell.length_a   1.000
_cell.length_b   1.000
_cell.length_c   1.000
_cell.angle_alpha   90.00
_cell.angle_beta   90.00
_cell.angle_gamma   90.00
#
_symmetry.space_group_name_H-M   'P 1'
#
loop_
_entity.id
_entity.type
_entity.pdbx_description
1 polymer ?
#
loop_
_entity_poly.entity_id
_entity_poly.type
_entity_poly.pdbx_seq_one_letter_code
_entity_poly.pdbx_strand_id
1 'polypeptide(L)'
;MNGKKVGNTMGPFKMSRYLLALRPWSFSASFIPVVLGAVLCWKTTGHFSFMLLVLTIIAVLGVHAAGNLVNTYYDFMKGVDSVISDDRTLVDHLLTPKEVVKLGVVSYSISSLALVFLVGFSSAKMEHLSLLFFGGLSGSFLYTGGIGLKYYGLGDVVIVITFGPLAVLFSYLIQCGSVALFPLFYAIPIALSTEAILHSNNTRDMNADRRAGAVTLAIVLGHQLSYKNVDSDRELGAKEKVQS
;
A
#
# COMPACT_ATOMS: atom_id res chain seq x y z
N MET A 1 -31.11 -15.20 -22.98
CA MET A 1 -29.87 -14.56 -23.48
C MET A 1 -30.23 -13.17 -23.98
N ASN A 2 -29.83 -12.10 -23.29
CA ASN A 2 -29.85 -10.76 -23.87
C ASN A 2 -28.64 -10.00 -23.34
N GLY A 3 -27.54 -10.11 -24.09
CA GLY A 3 -26.31 -9.38 -23.84
C GLY A 3 -26.53 -7.89 -24.11
N LYS A 4 -26.70 -7.11 -23.05
CA LYS A 4 -26.48 -5.67 -23.14
C LYS A 4 -24.98 -5.47 -23.40
N LYS A 5 -24.65 -5.17 -24.65
CA LYS A 5 -23.35 -4.60 -25.03
C LYS A 5 -23.16 -3.33 -24.20
N VAL A 6 -22.26 -3.38 -23.22
CA VAL A 6 -21.81 -2.19 -22.49
C VAL A 6 -21.05 -1.33 -23.51
N GLY A 7 -21.70 -0.26 -23.96
CA GLY A 7 -21.13 0.71 -24.87
C GLY A 7 -19.85 1.31 -24.29
N ASN A 8 -18.80 1.32 -25.09
CA ASN A 8 -17.51 1.88 -24.75
C ASN A 8 -17.54 3.41 -24.91
N THR A 9 -18.18 4.11 -23.97
CA THR A 9 -18.12 5.58 -23.90
C THR A 9 -17.17 5.97 -22.76
N MET A 10 -16.10 6.71 -23.09
CA MET A 10 -15.27 7.40 -22.11
C MET A 10 -16.04 8.60 -21.54
N GLY A 11 -17.07 8.34 -20.75
CA GLY A 11 -17.77 9.37 -19.99
C GLY A 11 -17.03 9.73 -18.68
N PRO A 12 -17.34 10.87 -18.05
CA PRO A 12 -16.77 11.27 -16.75
C PRO A 12 -16.98 10.21 -15.66
N PHE A 13 -18.08 9.44 -15.74
CA PHE A 13 -18.37 8.31 -14.87
C PHE A 13 -17.35 7.16 -14.99
N LYS A 14 -16.72 6.97 -16.15
CA LYS A 14 -15.73 5.91 -16.34
C LYS A 14 -14.39 6.31 -15.72
N MET A 15 -13.90 7.54 -15.96
CA MET A 15 -12.65 8.02 -15.36
C MET A 15 -12.68 8.00 -13.83
N SER A 16 -13.80 8.40 -13.23
CA SER A 16 -14.00 8.35 -11.77
C SER A 16 -13.80 6.93 -11.20
N ARG A 17 -14.25 5.88 -11.90
CA ARG A 17 -14.06 4.49 -11.48
C ARG A 17 -12.60 4.03 -11.57
N TYR A 18 -11.87 4.46 -12.60
CA TYR A 18 -10.44 4.17 -12.71
C TYR A 18 -9.67 4.83 -11.57
N LEU A 19 -9.98 6.10 -11.25
CA LEU A 19 -9.37 6.79 -10.11
C LEU A 19 -9.72 6.11 -8.78
N LEU A 20 -10.97 5.71 -8.59
CA LEU A 20 -11.39 4.98 -7.40
C LEU A 20 -10.61 3.66 -7.23
N ALA A 21 -10.42 2.90 -8.31
CA ALA A 21 -9.69 1.64 -8.30
C ALA A 21 -8.20 1.78 -7.92
N LEU A 22 -7.60 2.97 -8.10
CA LEU A 22 -6.23 3.24 -7.64
C LEU A 22 -6.13 3.44 -6.12
N ARG A 23 -7.27 3.64 -5.45
CA ARG A 23 -7.41 3.93 -4.01
C ARG A 23 -6.61 5.16 -3.54
N PRO A 24 -6.89 6.37 -4.09
CA PRO A 24 -6.08 7.57 -3.84
C PRO A 24 -6.00 7.99 -2.37
N TRP A 25 -7.00 7.63 -1.54
CA TRP A 25 -6.96 7.89 -0.10
C TRP A 25 -5.80 7.15 0.61
N SER A 26 -5.31 6.04 0.03
CA SER A 26 -4.16 5.30 0.56
C SER A 26 -2.81 5.95 0.23
N PHE A 27 -2.75 6.86 -0.76
CA PHE A 27 -1.47 7.38 -1.28
C PHE A 27 -0.67 8.20 -0.27
N SER A 28 -1.32 8.70 0.78
CA SER A 28 -0.62 9.34 1.90
C SER A 28 0.43 8.42 2.53
N ALA A 29 0.15 7.11 2.62
CA ALA A 29 1.05 6.11 3.20
C ALA A 29 2.40 6.03 2.49
N SER A 30 2.43 6.25 1.17
CA SER A 30 3.66 6.27 0.37
C SER A 30 4.20 7.68 0.10
N PHE A 31 3.33 8.69 0.08
CA PHE A 31 3.74 10.07 -0.17
C PHE A 31 4.55 10.65 0.98
N ILE A 32 4.08 10.45 2.22
CA ILE A 32 4.74 10.92 3.43
C ILE A 32 6.19 10.41 3.55
N PRO A 33 6.49 9.10 3.45
CA PRO A 33 7.87 8.61 3.55
C PRO A 33 8.77 9.11 2.41
N VAL A 34 8.23 9.33 1.21
CA VAL A 34 8.98 9.94 0.10
C VAL A 34 9.37 11.38 0.44
N VAL A 35 8.42 12.21 0.85
CA VAL A 35 8.72 13.60 1.25
C VAL A 35 9.71 13.63 2.41
N LEU A 36 9.55 12.73 3.39
CA LEU A 36 10.47 12.60 4.51
C LEU A 36 11.90 12.28 4.03
N GLY A 37 12.09 11.31 3.14
CA GLY A 37 13.41 10.97 2.61
C GLY A 37 14.10 12.17 1.94
N ALA A 38 13.35 12.94 1.15
CA ALA A 38 13.86 14.15 0.52
C ALA A 38 14.22 15.25 1.53
N VAL A 39 13.38 15.49 2.53
CA VAL A 39 13.64 16.47 3.60
C VAL A 39 14.85 16.07 4.45
N LEU A 40 15.02 14.78 4.74
CA LEU A 40 16.19 14.30 5.48
C LEU A 40 17.48 14.55 4.70
N CYS A 41 17.47 14.35 3.38
CA CYS A 41 18.61 14.68 2.54
C CYS A 41 18.93 16.17 2.57
N TRP A 42 17.91 17.02 2.43
CA TRP A 42 18.07 18.46 2.52
C TRP A 42 18.63 18.90 3.88
N LYS A 43 18.12 18.33 4.97
CA LYS A 43 18.58 18.60 6.33
C LYS A 43 20.06 18.25 6.54
N THR A 44 20.55 17.17 5.95
CA THR A 44 21.93 16.70 6.18
C THR A 44 22.95 17.24 5.19
N THR A 45 22.53 17.61 3.98
CA THR A 45 23.46 18.00 2.90
C THR A 45 23.22 19.40 2.34
N GLY A 46 22.07 20.02 2.63
CA GLY A 46 21.62 21.25 1.98
C GLY A 46 21.11 21.05 0.56
N HIS A 47 21.21 19.85 -0.03
CA HIS A 47 20.74 19.58 -1.39
C HIS A 47 19.26 19.23 -1.41
N PHE A 48 18.53 19.84 -2.34
CA PHE A 48 17.14 19.52 -2.62
C PHE A 48 16.84 19.74 -4.10
N SER A 49 16.40 18.69 -4.79
CA SER A 49 15.94 18.77 -6.17
C SER A 49 14.45 18.51 -6.25
N PHE A 50 13.68 19.55 -6.58
CA PHE A 50 12.24 19.42 -6.77
C PHE A 50 11.89 18.45 -7.90
N MET A 51 12.67 18.46 -8.98
CA MET A 51 12.50 17.53 -10.11
C MET A 51 12.65 16.06 -9.66
N LEU A 52 13.71 15.75 -8.90
CA LEU A 52 13.93 14.40 -8.39
C LEU A 52 12.83 13.98 -7.41
N LEU A 53 12.31 14.90 -6.60
CA LEU A 53 11.19 14.62 -5.70
C LEU A 53 9.92 14.25 -6.49
N VAL A 54 9.57 15.04 -7.50
CA VAL A 54 8.40 14.77 -8.35
C VAL A 54 8.53 13.42 -9.06
N LEU A 55 9.69 13.12 -9.65
CA LEU A 55 9.94 11.83 -10.28
C LEU A 55 9.86 10.66 -9.28
N THR A 56 10.37 10.86 -8.05
CA THR A 56 10.27 9.86 -6.98
C THR A 56 8.81 9.60 -6.60
N ILE A 57 8.01 10.67 -6.46
CA ILE A 57 6.58 10.57 -6.17
C ILE A 57 5.87 9.78 -7.27
N ILE A 58 6.14 10.08 -8.54
CA ILE A 58 5.55 9.35 -9.69
C ILE A 58 5.95 7.87 -9.64
N ALA A 59 7.23 7.57 -9.41
CA ALA A 59 7.74 6.20 -9.31
C ALA A 59 7.03 5.42 -8.19
N VAL A 60 7.05 5.95 -6.97
CA VAL A 60 6.51 5.26 -5.79
C VAL A 60 4.97 5.17 -5.84
N LEU A 61 4.27 6.24 -6.21
CA LEU A 61 2.81 6.19 -6.34
C LEU A 61 2.38 5.26 -7.48
N GLY A 62 3.14 5.19 -8.57
CA GLY A 62 2.87 4.22 -9.63
C GLY A 62 3.00 2.77 -9.16
N VAL A 63 4.03 2.45 -8.36
CA VAL A 63 4.17 1.12 -7.72
C VAL A 63 3.01 0.84 -6.76
N HIS A 64 2.69 1.79 -5.88
CA HIS A 64 1.61 1.65 -4.90
C HIS A 64 0.25 1.43 -5.60
N ALA A 65 -0.06 2.26 -6.60
CA ALA A 65 -1.29 2.13 -7.38
C ALA A 65 -1.37 0.78 -8.09
N ALA A 66 -0.26 0.30 -8.66
CA ALA A 66 -0.21 -1.02 -9.26
C ALA A 66 -0.39 -2.15 -8.23
N GLY A 67 0.22 -2.03 -7.04
CA GLY A 67 0.02 -2.95 -5.91
C GLY A 67 -1.44 -3.03 -5.45
N ASN A 68 -2.12 -1.88 -5.34
CA ASN A 68 -3.55 -1.83 -5.03
C ASN A 68 -4.38 -2.61 -6.06
N LEU A 69 -4.10 -2.44 -7.36
CA LEU A 69 -4.81 -3.13 -8.43
C LEU A 69 -4.49 -4.63 -8.49
N VAL A 70 -3.25 -5.02 -8.18
CA VAL A 70 -2.87 -6.43 -8.02
C VAL A 70 -3.64 -7.03 -6.84
N ASN A 71 -3.72 -6.33 -5.71
CA ASN A 71 -4.55 -6.74 -4.57
C ASN A 71 -6.01 -6.92 -4.98
N THR A 72 -6.64 -5.92 -5.60
CA THR A 72 -8.02 -6.00 -6.12
C THR A 72 -8.23 -7.23 -6.99
N TYR A 73 -7.32 -7.50 -7.92
CA TYR A 73 -7.45 -8.63 -8.84
C TYR A 73 -7.35 -9.97 -8.12
N TYR A 74 -6.31 -10.18 -7.31
CA TYR A 74 -6.07 -11.49 -6.69
C TYR A 74 -7.05 -11.79 -5.55
N ASP A 75 -7.42 -10.80 -4.73
CA ASP A 75 -8.44 -10.99 -3.69
C ASP A 75 -9.80 -11.34 -4.31
N PHE A 76 -10.20 -10.69 -5.41
CA PHE A 76 -11.41 -11.05 -6.16
C PHE A 76 -11.33 -12.47 -6.75
N MET A 77 -10.22 -12.82 -7.42
CA MET A 77 -10.07 -14.15 -8.04
C MET A 77 -10.02 -15.29 -7.03
N LYS A 78 -9.55 -15.02 -5.80
CA LYS A 78 -9.56 -15.99 -4.68
C LYS A 78 -10.86 -16.00 -3.88
N GLY A 79 -11.82 -15.12 -4.20
CA GLY A 79 -13.10 -15.02 -3.48
C GLY A 79 -12.98 -14.44 -2.07
N VAL A 80 -11.92 -13.67 -1.81
CA VAL A 80 -11.69 -12.98 -0.53
C VAL A 80 -12.56 -11.72 -0.45
N ASP A 81 -12.63 -10.96 -1.55
CA ASP A 81 -13.44 -9.74 -1.61
C ASP A 81 -14.94 -10.03 -1.66
N SER A 82 -15.71 -9.23 -0.91
CA SER A 82 -17.17 -9.35 -0.79
C SER A 82 -17.82 -7.96 -0.71
N VAL A 83 -19.14 -7.90 -0.63
CA VAL A 83 -19.89 -6.63 -0.57
C VAL A 83 -19.62 -5.79 0.68
N ILE A 84 -19.01 -6.38 1.72
CA ILE A 84 -18.60 -5.70 2.95
C ILE A 84 -17.11 -5.33 2.96
N SER A 85 -16.33 -5.74 1.95
CA SER A 85 -14.91 -5.41 1.83
C SER A 85 -14.72 -3.91 1.53
N ASP A 86 -13.55 -3.38 1.92
CA ASP A 86 -13.17 -1.99 1.63
C ASP A 86 -13.07 -1.73 0.11
N ASP A 87 -12.48 -2.68 -0.62
CA ASP A 87 -12.46 -2.63 -2.08
C ASP A 87 -13.56 -3.49 -2.67
N ARG A 88 -14.40 -2.83 -3.46
CA ARG A 88 -15.53 -3.44 -4.15
C ARG A 88 -15.45 -3.25 -5.66
N THR A 89 -14.31 -2.82 -6.19
CA THR A 89 -14.14 -2.45 -7.60
C THR A 89 -14.60 -3.55 -8.56
N LEU A 90 -14.20 -4.80 -8.30
CA LEU A 90 -14.59 -5.95 -9.12
C LEU A 90 -15.90 -6.60 -8.64
N VAL A 91 -16.16 -6.60 -7.33
CA VAL A 91 -17.41 -7.13 -6.72
C VAL A 91 -18.63 -6.38 -7.24
N ASP A 92 -18.57 -5.05 -7.28
CA ASP A 92 -19.66 -4.19 -7.78
C ASP A 92 -19.62 -4.00 -9.30
N HIS A 93 -18.74 -4.72 -10.01
CA HIS A 93 -18.56 -4.62 -11.46
C HIS A 93 -18.30 -3.18 -11.96
N LEU A 94 -17.61 -2.36 -11.16
CA LEU A 94 -17.22 -1.01 -11.56
C LEU A 94 -16.23 -1.07 -12.72
N LEU A 95 -15.30 -2.03 -12.66
CA LEU A 95 -14.36 -2.39 -13.70
C LEU A 95 -14.39 -3.90 -13.95
N THR A 96 -13.94 -4.31 -15.14
CA THR A 96 -13.69 -5.72 -15.43
C THR A 96 -12.28 -6.14 -14.95
N PRO A 97 -12.03 -7.44 -14.69
CA PRO A 97 -10.70 -7.91 -14.33
C PRO A 97 -9.62 -7.55 -15.36
N LYS A 98 -9.99 -7.54 -16.66
CA LYS A 98 -9.10 -7.11 -17.74
C LYS A 98 -8.73 -5.62 -17.66
N GLU A 99 -9.68 -4.77 -17.29
CA GLU A 99 -9.43 -3.34 -17.09
C GLU A 99 -8.51 -3.10 -15.89
N VAL A 100 -8.72 -3.81 -14.78
CA VAL A 100 -7.85 -3.73 -13.58
C VAL A 100 -6.43 -4.16 -13.91
N VAL A 101 -6.24 -5.29 -14.60
CA VAL A 101 -4.91 -5.75 -15.04
C VAL A 101 -4.24 -4.73 -15.96
N LYS A 102 -4.98 -4.20 -16.95
CA LYS A 102 -4.46 -3.19 -17.87
C LYS A 102 -4.02 -1.93 -17.13
N LEU A 103 -4.81 -1.47 -16.17
CA LEU A 103 -4.48 -0.30 -15.36
C LEU A 103 -3.24 -0.58 -14.49
N GLY A 104 -3.11 -1.78 -13.92
CA GLY A 104 -1.92 -2.18 -13.16
C GLY A 104 -0.65 -2.17 -14.00
N VAL A 105 -0.71 -2.70 -15.23
CA VAL A 105 0.41 -2.67 -16.18
C VAL A 105 0.81 -1.24 -16.53
N VAL A 106 -0.17 -0.36 -16.78
CA VAL A 106 0.09 1.07 -17.05
C VAL A 106 0.77 1.73 -15.85
N SER A 107 0.28 1.49 -14.64
CA SER A 107 0.86 2.05 -13.40
C SER A 107 2.31 1.58 -13.18
N TYR A 108 2.61 0.29 -13.36
CA TYR A 108 3.99 -0.21 -13.31
C TYR A 108 4.87 0.36 -14.42
N SER A 109 4.32 0.56 -15.62
CA SER A 109 5.06 1.13 -16.76
C SER A 109 5.44 2.59 -16.52
N ILE A 110 4.50 3.41 -16.01
CA ILE A 110 4.75 4.80 -15.63
C ILE A 110 5.82 4.86 -14.54
N SER A 111 5.71 3.99 -13.54
CA SER A 111 6.68 3.92 -12.45
C SER A 111 8.07 3.53 -12.93
N SER A 112 8.17 2.53 -13.81
CA SER A 112 9.44 2.09 -14.41
C SER A 112 10.05 3.17 -15.31
N LEU A 113 9.22 3.93 -16.04
CA LEU A 113 9.69 5.06 -16.84
C LEU A 113 10.24 6.18 -15.95
N ALA A 114 9.58 6.47 -14.83
CA ALA A 114 10.10 7.43 -13.85
C ALA A 114 11.45 6.98 -13.28
N LEU A 115 11.64 5.67 -13.01
CA LEU A 115 12.94 5.13 -12.61
C LEU A 115 14.02 5.39 -13.66
N VAL A 116 13.75 5.20 -14.95
CA VAL A 116 14.72 5.47 -16.03
C VAL A 116 15.22 6.91 -15.97
N PHE A 117 14.31 7.87 -15.78
CA PHE A 117 14.70 9.27 -15.59
C PHE A 117 15.47 9.51 -14.29
N LEU A 118 15.08 8.86 -13.19
CA LEU A 118 15.78 8.96 -11.91
C LEU A 118 17.22 8.44 -12.01
N VAL A 119 17.46 7.35 -12.72
CA VAL A 119 18.81 6.81 -12.99
C VAL A 119 19.64 7.79 -13.83
N GLY A 120 19.02 8.51 -14.77
CA GLY A 120 19.71 9.49 -15.60
C GLY A 120 20.03 10.81 -14.90
N PHE A 121 19.23 11.22 -13.91
CA PHE A 121 19.35 12.54 -13.27
C PHE A 121 19.87 12.53 -11.84
N SER A 122 19.75 11.42 -11.11
CA SER A 122 20.32 11.28 -9.77
C SER A 122 21.80 10.89 -9.87
N SER A 123 22.62 11.37 -8.94
CA SER A 123 24.01 10.91 -8.78
C SER A 123 24.12 9.58 -8.03
N ALA A 124 22.99 9.00 -7.60
CA ALA A 124 22.96 7.73 -6.90
C ALA A 124 23.44 6.58 -7.80
N LYS A 125 24.16 5.64 -7.20
CA LYS A 125 24.59 4.43 -7.91
C LYS A 125 23.38 3.61 -8.36
N MET A 126 23.39 3.20 -9.63
CA MET A 126 22.29 2.50 -10.29
C MET A 126 21.91 1.21 -9.56
N GLU A 127 22.88 0.46 -9.05
CA GLU A 127 22.64 -0.81 -8.34
C GLU A 127 21.80 -0.61 -7.06
N HIS A 128 22.04 0.46 -6.30
CA HIS A 128 21.30 0.75 -5.08
C HIS A 128 19.88 1.25 -5.40
N LEU A 129 19.74 2.12 -6.40
CA LEU A 129 18.42 2.58 -6.86
C LEU A 129 17.58 1.40 -7.36
N SER A 130 18.17 0.53 -8.17
CA SER A 130 17.50 -0.63 -8.74
C SER A 130 17.08 -1.60 -7.64
N LEU A 131 17.97 -1.89 -6.67
CA LEU A 131 17.65 -2.77 -5.55
C LEU A 131 16.43 -2.28 -4.75
N LEU A 132 16.41 -1.00 -4.37
CA LEU A 132 15.30 -0.43 -3.59
C LEU A 132 14.01 -0.38 -4.42
N PHE A 133 14.08 0.06 -5.68
CA PHE A 133 12.92 0.13 -6.56
C PHE A 133 12.31 -1.24 -6.82
N PHE A 134 13.13 -2.21 -7.24
CA PHE A 134 12.64 -3.57 -7.51
C PHE A 134 12.25 -4.31 -6.24
N GLY A 135 12.83 -3.99 -5.08
CA GLY A 135 12.33 -4.44 -3.79
C GLY A 135 10.90 -3.96 -3.53
N GLY A 136 10.61 -2.68 -3.79
CA GLY A 136 9.26 -2.12 -3.69
C GLY A 136 8.28 -2.72 -4.70
N LEU A 137 8.68 -2.80 -5.98
CA LEU A 137 7.87 -3.35 -7.08
C LEU A 137 7.57 -4.84 -6.89
N SER A 138 8.56 -5.63 -6.51
CA SER A 138 8.35 -7.05 -6.22
C SER A 138 7.50 -7.24 -4.97
N GLY A 139 7.74 -6.45 -3.91
CA GLY A 139 6.91 -6.45 -2.71
C GLY A 139 5.45 -6.13 -3.00
N SER A 140 5.17 -5.11 -3.81
CA SER A 140 3.80 -4.74 -4.18
C SER A 140 3.07 -5.81 -4.98
N PHE A 141 3.78 -6.57 -5.82
CA PHE A 141 3.20 -7.69 -6.55
C PHE A 141 3.05 -8.94 -5.68
N LEU A 142 4.11 -9.36 -4.98
CA LEU A 142 4.16 -10.59 -4.18
C LEU A 142 3.28 -10.54 -2.93
N TYR A 143 2.84 -9.34 -2.52
CA TYR A 143 1.91 -9.17 -1.41
C TYR A 143 0.65 -10.02 -1.58
N THR A 144 -0.03 -9.97 -2.72
CA THR A 144 -1.19 -10.85 -3.05
C THR A 144 -0.97 -11.72 -4.28
N GLY A 145 -0.19 -11.26 -5.24
CA GLY A 145 0.16 -11.99 -6.45
C GLY A 145 1.29 -12.99 -6.24
N GLY A 146 1.46 -13.90 -7.20
CA GLY A 146 2.48 -14.94 -7.11
C GLY A 146 2.25 -15.82 -5.86
N ILE A 147 3.23 -15.85 -4.96
CA ILE A 147 3.13 -16.58 -3.69
C ILE A 147 2.04 -16.00 -2.77
N GLY A 148 1.74 -14.70 -2.85
CA GLY A 148 0.72 -14.04 -2.04
C GLY A 148 1.07 -14.03 -0.54
N LEU A 149 2.12 -13.28 -0.18
CA LEU A 149 2.66 -13.15 1.16
C LEU A 149 1.62 -12.78 2.23
N LYS A 150 0.60 -11.98 1.87
CA LYS A 150 -0.57 -11.64 2.69
C LYS A 150 -1.25 -12.89 3.25
N TYR A 151 -1.39 -13.93 2.42
CA TYR A 151 -2.11 -15.15 2.82
C TYR A 151 -1.27 -16.07 3.73
N TYR A 152 0.01 -15.75 3.96
CA TYR A 152 0.93 -16.53 4.79
C TYR A 152 1.40 -15.80 6.05
N GLY A 153 0.72 -14.74 6.49
CA GLY A 153 1.16 -14.01 7.69
C GLY A 153 2.31 -13.02 7.48
N LEU A 154 2.75 -12.85 6.23
CA LEU A 154 3.87 -11.97 5.89
C LEU A 154 3.40 -10.60 5.35
N GLY A 155 2.09 -10.37 5.29
CA GLY A 155 1.51 -9.14 4.79
C GLY A 155 1.95 -7.91 5.60
N ASP A 156 1.76 -7.93 6.92
CA ASP A 156 2.12 -6.83 7.81
C ASP A 156 3.63 -6.48 7.70
N VAL A 157 4.49 -7.50 7.61
CA VAL A 157 5.94 -7.34 7.42
C VAL A 157 6.26 -6.62 6.12
N VAL A 158 5.63 -7.04 5.01
CA VAL A 158 5.81 -6.40 3.70
C VAL A 158 5.40 -4.93 3.76
N ILE A 159 4.25 -4.62 4.37
CA ILE A 159 3.73 -3.25 4.48
C ILE A 159 4.67 -2.38 5.32
N VAL A 160 5.11 -2.85 6.50
CA VAL A 160 6.07 -2.13 7.36
C VAL A 160 7.36 -1.81 6.61
N ILE A 161 7.93 -2.78 5.91
CA ILE A 161 9.20 -2.61 5.18
C ILE A 161 9.02 -1.64 4.01
N THR A 162 7.98 -1.82 3.19
CA THR A 162 7.79 -1.07 1.94
C THR A 162 7.39 0.38 2.18
N PHE A 163 6.43 0.64 3.07
CA PHE A 163 5.94 1.99 3.37
C PHE A 163 6.79 2.75 4.39
N GLY A 164 7.67 2.06 5.12
CA GLY A 164 8.61 2.69 6.03
C GLY A 164 10.03 2.75 5.44
N PRO A 165 10.95 1.87 5.91
CA PRO A 165 12.35 1.86 5.52
C PRO A 165 12.63 2.03 4.03
N LEU A 166 11.95 1.25 3.19
CA LEU A 166 12.26 1.16 1.77
C LEU A 166 11.92 2.47 1.05
N ALA A 167 10.71 3.01 1.24
CA ALA A 167 10.29 4.26 0.61
C ALA A 167 11.13 5.47 1.08
N VAL A 168 11.43 5.55 2.39
CA VAL A 168 12.26 6.62 2.95
C VAL A 168 13.69 6.56 2.40
N LEU A 169 14.31 5.37 2.41
CA LEU A 169 15.67 5.18 1.88
C LEU A 169 15.73 5.44 0.39
N PHE A 170 14.73 5.01 -0.38
CA PHE A 170 14.70 5.22 -1.83
C PHE A 170 14.69 6.72 -2.16
N SER A 171 13.82 7.49 -1.51
CA SER A 171 13.76 8.94 -1.74
C SER A 171 15.00 9.67 -1.24
N TYR A 172 15.53 9.30 -0.07
CA TYR A 172 16.78 9.86 0.45
C TYR A 172 17.93 9.60 -0.53
N LEU A 173 18.11 8.35 -0.98
CA LEU A 173 19.16 7.95 -1.91
C LEU A 173 19.08 8.74 -3.21
N ILE A 174 17.88 8.89 -3.79
CA ILE A 174 17.67 9.66 -5.01
C ILE A 174 18.14 11.11 -4.85
N GLN A 175 17.79 11.75 -3.74
CA GLN A 175 18.10 13.17 -3.49
C GLN A 175 19.57 13.39 -3.15
N CYS A 176 20.15 12.50 -2.34
CA CYS A 176 21.50 12.67 -1.79
C CYS A 176 22.60 12.00 -2.61
N GLY A 177 22.25 11.12 -3.54
CA GLY A 177 23.20 10.35 -4.33
C GLY A 177 24.00 9.30 -3.53
N SER A 178 23.73 9.15 -2.24
CA SER A 178 24.51 8.31 -1.33
C SER A 178 23.61 7.57 -0.35
N VAL A 179 24.07 6.39 0.09
CA VAL A 179 23.37 5.56 1.06
C VAL A 179 23.71 6.03 2.46
N ALA A 180 22.71 6.14 3.32
CA ALA A 180 22.87 6.35 4.74
C ALA A 180 21.85 5.50 5.50
N LEU A 181 22.21 5.02 6.69
CA LEU A 181 21.32 4.20 7.52
C LEU A 181 20.46 5.03 8.47
N PHE A 182 20.87 6.25 8.81
CA PHE A 182 20.12 7.07 9.77
C PHE A 182 18.65 7.36 9.36
N PRO A 183 18.26 7.45 8.06
CA PRO A 183 16.85 7.64 7.68
C PRO A 183 15.95 6.50 8.16
N LEU A 184 16.51 5.31 8.41
CA LEU A 184 15.77 4.17 8.96
C LEU A 184 15.15 4.48 10.33
N PHE A 185 15.83 5.24 11.18
CA PHE A 185 15.28 5.62 12.49
C PHE A 185 14.04 6.51 12.34
N TYR A 186 14.04 7.40 11.34
CA TYR A 186 12.90 8.27 11.04
C TYR A 186 11.76 7.53 10.33
N ALA A 187 12.05 6.39 9.71
CA ALA A 187 11.04 5.56 9.05
C ALA A 187 10.17 4.78 10.04
N ILE A 188 10.67 4.47 11.25
CA ILE A 188 9.96 3.69 12.27
C ILE A 188 8.55 4.23 12.57
N PRO A 189 8.35 5.51 12.97
CA PRO A 189 7.01 6.00 13.29
C PRO A 189 6.07 5.98 12.09
N ILE A 190 6.57 6.21 10.87
CA ILE A 190 5.77 6.15 9.64
C ILE A 190 5.34 4.72 9.32
N ALA A 191 6.25 3.76 9.49
CA ALA A 191 5.99 2.34 9.30
C ALA A 191 4.92 1.84 10.27
N LEU A 192 5.07 2.18 11.56
CA LEU A 192 4.11 1.82 12.61
C LEU A 192 2.75 2.50 12.41
N SER A 193 2.72 3.75 11.92
CA SER A 193 1.44 4.42 11.62
C SER A 193 0.71 3.74 10.45
N THR A 194 1.46 3.31 9.43
CA THR A 194 0.88 2.58 8.30
C THR A 194 0.40 1.19 8.72
N GLU A 195 1.18 0.49 9.55
CA GLU A 195 0.77 -0.79 10.13
C GLU A 195 -0.48 -0.62 10.99
N ALA A 196 -0.58 0.41 11.84
CA ALA A 196 -1.76 0.60 12.68
C ALA A 196 -3.06 0.76 11.85
N ILE A 197 -2.98 1.44 10.70
CA ILE A 197 -4.11 1.54 9.75
C ILE A 197 -4.45 0.16 9.18
N LEU A 198 -3.45 -0.59 8.74
CA LEU A 198 -3.63 -1.96 8.23
C LEU A 198 -4.20 -2.88 9.31
N HIS A 199 -3.70 -2.79 10.53
CA HIS A 199 -4.14 -3.56 11.69
C HIS A 199 -5.61 -3.31 11.98
N SER A 200 -6.06 -2.05 11.93
CA SER A 200 -7.46 -1.69 12.10
C SER A 200 -8.34 -2.35 11.03
N ASN A 201 -7.89 -2.36 9.76
CA ASN A 201 -8.61 -3.02 8.67
C ASN A 201 -8.65 -4.54 8.87
N ASN A 202 -7.50 -5.17 9.14
CA ASN A 202 -7.39 -6.61 9.39
C ASN A 202 -8.21 -7.05 10.61
N THR A 203 -8.34 -6.21 11.63
CA THR A 203 -9.15 -6.50 12.83
C THR A 203 -10.65 -6.53 12.49
N ARG A 204 -11.13 -5.59 11.67
CA ARG A 204 -12.51 -5.57 11.18
C ARG A 204 -12.84 -6.82 10.35
N ASP A 205 -11.89 -7.22 9.51
CA ASP A 205 -12.09 -8.26 8.50
C ASP A 205 -11.63 -9.65 8.99
N MET A 206 -11.20 -9.76 10.26
CA MET A 206 -10.57 -10.94 10.86
C MET A 206 -11.33 -12.26 10.64
N ASN A 207 -12.67 -12.23 10.77
CA ASN A 207 -13.48 -13.44 10.58
C ASN A 207 -13.52 -13.89 9.12
N ALA A 208 -13.51 -12.96 8.16
CA ALA A 208 -13.46 -13.28 6.74
C ALA A 208 -12.07 -13.79 6.34
N ASP A 209 -11.01 -13.11 6.81
CA ASP A 209 -9.62 -13.48 6.56
C ASP A 209 -9.29 -14.88 7.10
N ARG A 210 -9.76 -15.21 8.31
CA ARG A 210 -9.60 -16.55 8.88
C ARG A 210 -10.26 -17.63 8.03
N ARG A 211 -11.44 -17.38 7.46
CA ARG A 211 -12.11 -18.33 6.55
C ARG A 211 -11.36 -18.50 5.23
N ALA A 212 -10.69 -17.45 4.77
CA ALA A 212 -9.84 -17.50 3.57
C ALA A 212 -8.46 -18.11 3.82
N GLY A 213 -8.16 -18.54 5.05
CA GLY A 213 -6.86 -19.13 5.43
C GLY A 213 -5.74 -18.11 5.56
N ALA A 214 -6.05 -16.81 5.58
CA ALA A 214 -5.05 -15.77 5.81
C ALA A 214 -4.63 -15.76 7.29
N VAL A 215 -3.38 -15.39 7.53
CA VAL A 215 -2.85 -15.10 8.85
C VAL A 215 -2.46 -13.62 8.82
N THR A 216 -2.87 -12.84 9.82
CA THR A 216 -2.53 -11.42 9.97
C THR A 216 -2.10 -11.18 11.41
N LEU A 217 -1.41 -10.07 11.69
CA LEU A 217 -1.08 -9.73 13.07
C LEU A 217 -2.34 -9.64 13.95
N ALA A 218 -3.45 -9.13 13.41
CA ALA A 218 -4.74 -9.09 14.10
C ALA A 218 -5.29 -10.48 14.44
N ILE A 219 -5.16 -11.47 13.54
CA ILE A 219 -5.54 -12.86 13.80
C ILE A 219 -4.68 -13.49 14.89
N VAL A 220 -3.37 -13.20 14.89
CA VAL A 220 -2.40 -13.73 15.86
C VAL A 220 -2.63 -13.13 17.25
N LEU A 221 -2.86 -11.82 17.34
CA LEU A 221 -3.12 -11.12 18.61
C LEU A 221 -4.55 -11.38 19.14
N GLY A 222 -5.52 -11.57 18.24
CA GLY A 222 -6.94 -11.75 18.59
C GLY A 222 -7.61 -10.45 19.03
N HIS A 223 -8.96 -10.46 19.06
CA HIS A 223 -9.77 -9.25 19.32
C HIS A 223 -9.36 -8.48 20.59
N GLN A 224 -8.99 -9.17 21.67
CA GLN A 224 -8.68 -8.52 22.96
C GLN A 224 -7.40 -7.70 22.97
N LEU A 225 -6.41 -8.08 22.14
CA LEU A 225 -5.13 -7.36 22.04
C LEU A 225 -5.11 -6.42 20.83
N SER A 226 -5.94 -6.66 19.81
CA SER A 226 -6.07 -5.79 18.64
C SER A 226 -6.79 -4.48 18.90
N TYR A 227 -7.74 -4.45 19.84
CA TYR A 227 -8.39 -3.22 20.27
C TYR A 227 -8.95 -3.34 21.69
N LYS A 228 -8.91 -2.23 22.43
CA LYS A 228 -9.53 -2.19 23.76
C LYS A 228 -11.04 -2.04 23.60
N ASN A 229 -11.81 -3.09 23.89
CA ASN A 229 -13.27 -3.02 23.94
C ASN A 229 -13.69 -2.09 25.09
N VAL A 230 -14.03 -0.84 24.78
CA VAL A 230 -14.59 0.10 25.78
C VAL A 230 -15.94 -0.41 26.31
N ASP A 231 -16.66 -1.22 25.54
CA ASP A 231 -17.93 -1.81 25.95
C ASP A 231 -17.77 -2.99 26.92
N SER A 232 -16.67 -3.76 26.86
CA SER A 232 -16.42 -4.79 27.87
C SER A 232 -16.11 -4.16 29.23
N ASP A 233 -15.43 -3.02 29.26
CA ASP A 233 -15.18 -2.26 30.48
C ASP A 233 -16.48 -1.62 31.03
N ARG A 234 -17.43 -1.25 30.16
CA ARG A 234 -18.77 -0.79 30.57
C ARG A 234 -19.65 -1.90 31.13
N GLU A 235 -19.63 -3.10 30.55
CA GLU A 235 -20.37 -4.25 31.09
C GLU A 235 -19.77 -4.75 32.40
N LEU A 236 -18.45 -4.72 32.55
CA LEU A 236 -17.76 -5.06 33.80
C LEU A 236 -18.05 -4.03 34.90
N GLY A 237 -17.98 -2.74 34.58
CA GLY A 237 -18.35 -1.67 35.53
C GLY A 237 -19.85 -1.61 35.87
N ALA A 238 -20.72 -2.06 34.96
CA ALA A 238 -22.15 -2.20 35.23
C ALA A 238 -22.44 -3.40 36.15
N LYS A 239 -21.71 -4.52 36.01
CA LYS A 239 -21.83 -5.68 36.91
C LYS A 239 -21.33 -5.40 38.32
N GLU A 240 -20.24 -4.63 38.47
CA GLU A 240 -19.73 -4.23 39.79
C GLU A 240 -20.70 -3.29 40.54
N LYS A 241 -21.38 -2.37 39.83
CA LYS A 241 -22.38 -1.47 40.44
C LYS A 241 -23.70 -2.14 40.84
N VAL A 242 -24.01 -3.32 40.30
CA VAL A 242 -25.22 -4.08 40.66
C VAL A 242 -24.97 -4.98 41.90
N GLN A 243 -23.70 -5.17 42.28
CA GLN A 243 -23.30 -5.97 43.45
C GLN A 243 -22.89 -5.13 44.69
N SER A 244 -22.95 -3.79 44.60
CA SER A 244 -22.74 -2.84 45.72
C SER A 244 -24.05 -2.23 46.20
#